data_AF-A0A432UQH6-F1
#
_entry.id   AF-A0A432UQH6-F1
#
_cell.length_a   1.000
_cell.length_b   1.000
_cell.length_c   1.000
_cell.angle_alpha   90.00
_cell.angle_beta   90.00
_cell.angle_gamma   90.00
#
_symmetry.space_group_name_H-M   'P 1'
#
loop_
_entity.id
_entity.type
_entity.pdbx_description
1 polymer ?
#
loop_
_entity_poly.entity_id
_entity_poly.type
_entity_poly.pdbx_seq_one_letter_code
_entity_poly.pdbx_strand_id
1 'polypeptide(L)'
;MEIGSPLHRHLLMKGILRTALKTASLGVIIGLMLIFPRIIRENTFSTGLSYAGQSIILISFIYSLVIAIKKYRKTIGSLDT
;
A
#
# COMPACT_ATOMS: atom_id res chain seq x y z
N MET A 1 -0.43 20.61 -21.80
CA MET A 1 0.09 19.23 -21.83
C MET A 1 -0.83 18.43 -22.72
N GLU A 2 -0.31 17.80 -23.78
CA GLU A 2 -1.12 16.91 -24.60
C GLU A 2 -1.46 15.64 -23.82
N ILE A 3 -2.75 15.29 -23.83
CA ILE A 3 -3.26 14.07 -23.21
C ILE A 3 -2.64 12.88 -23.95
N GLY A 4 -2.08 11.93 -23.19
CA GLY A 4 -1.40 10.76 -23.75
C GLY A 4 0.08 10.94 -24.06
N SER A 5 0.64 12.16 -23.95
CA SER A 5 2.09 12.38 -24.12
C SER A 5 2.94 11.55 -23.15
N PRO A 6 4.18 11.17 -23.51
CA PRO A 6 5.06 10.36 -22.65
C PRO A 6 5.27 10.97 -21.26
N LEU A 7 5.35 12.31 -21.20
CA LEU A 7 5.49 13.04 -19.94
C LEU A 7 4.21 12.95 -19.08
N HIS A 8 3.03 13.02 -19.69
CA HIS A 8 1.76 12.83 -18.97
C HIS A 8 1.67 11.42 -18.38
N ARG A 9 2.01 10.38 -19.16
CA ARG A 9 2.04 8.98 -18.71
C ARG A 9 3.02 8.78 -17.55
N HIS A 10 4.19 9.39 -17.61
CA HIS A 10 5.19 9.33 -16.53
C HIS A 10 4.67 9.93 -15.22
N LEU A 11 4.02 11.10 -15.28
CA LEU A 11 3.43 11.74 -14.10
C LEU A 11 2.30 10.90 -13.49
N LEU A 12 1.45 10.30 -14.32
CA LEU A 12 0.40 9.39 -13.87
C LEU A 12 0.98 8.17 -13.14
N MET A 13 1.99 7.53 -13.73
CA MET A 13 2.66 6.39 -13.11
C MET A 13 3.27 6.77 -11.75
N LYS A 14 3.97 7.91 -11.68
CA LYS A 14 4.54 8.44 -10.44
C LYS A 14 3.47 8.69 -9.37
N GLY A 15 2.31 9.22 -9.77
CA GLY A 15 1.17 9.43 -8.89
C GLY A 15 0.62 8.12 -8.33
N ILE A 16 0.39 7.12 -9.19
CA ILE A 16 -0.09 5.79 -8.80
C ILE A 16 0.87 5.14 -7.81
N LEU A 17 2.17 5.15 -8.12
CA LEU A 17 3.21 4.58 -7.27
C LEU A 17 3.27 5.29 -5.91
N ARG A 18 3.21 6.63 -5.91
CA ARG A 18 3.22 7.41 -4.66
C ARG A 18 2.02 7.09 -3.78
N THR A 19 0.84 6.92 -4.36
CA THR A 19 -0.35 6.51 -3.60
C THR A 19 -0.18 5.11 -3.03
N ALA A 20 0.24 4.14 -3.85
CA ALA A 20 0.43 2.76 -3.41
C ALA A 20 1.46 2.66 -2.27
N LEU A 21 2.60 3.35 -2.40
CA LEU A 21 3.64 3.40 -1.37
C LEU A 21 3.12 4.02 -0.07
N LYS A 22 2.34 5.11 -0.12
CA LYS A 22 1.75 5.72 1.07
C LYS A 22 0.76 4.79 1.77
N THR A 23 -0.06 4.05 1.00
CA THR A 23 -1.00 3.08 1.56
C THR A 23 -0.25 1.93 2.24
N ALA A 24 0.77 1.38 1.58
CA ALA A 24 1.61 0.33 2.16
C ALA A 24 2.33 0.82 3.44
N SER A 25 2.92 2.02 3.41
CA SER A 25 3.63 2.57 4.57
C SER A 25 2.71 2.80 5.76
N LEU A 26 1.46 3.24 5.54
CA LEU A 26 0.50 3.42 6.63
C LEU A 26 0.17 2.09 7.31
N GLY A 27 -0.05 1.04 6.51
CA GLY A 27 -0.27 -0.32 7.02
C GLY A 27 0.92 -0.86 7.80
N VAL A 28 2.14 -0.61 7.32
CA VAL A 28 3.38 -0.96 8.03
C VAL A 28 3.49 -0.24 9.37
N ILE A 29 3.26 1.07 9.41
CA ILE A 29 3.34 1.86 10.65
C ILE A 29 2.34 1.33 11.69
N ILE A 30 1.08 1.14 11.29
CA ILE A 30 0.03 0.63 12.19
C ILE A 30 0.37 -0.78 12.66
N GLY A 31 0.78 -1.66 11.74
CA GLY A 31 1.12 -3.03 12.06
C GLY A 31 2.31 -3.15 13.01
N LEU A 32 3.36 -2.36 12.81
CA LEU A 32 4.51 -2.31 13.72
C LEU A 32 4.11 -1.80 15.11
N MET A 33 3.21 -0.81 15.18
CA MET A 33 2.70 -0.29 16.45
C MET A 33 1.95 -1.37 17.25
N LEU A 34 1.25 -2.27 16.57
CA LEU A 34 0.55 -3.41 17.19
C LEU A 34 1.48 -4.57 17.55
N ILE A 35 2.60 -4.75 16.82
CA ILE A 35 3.61 -5.76 17.13
C ILE A 35 4.46 -5.35 18.34
N PHE A 36 4.70 -4.05 18.50
CA PHE A 36 5.60 -3.48 19.50
C PHE A 36 5.41 -4.00 20.95
N PRO A 37 4.17 -4.15 21.49
CA PRO A 37 3.98 -4.63 22.86
C PRO A 37 4.58 -6.02 23.13
N ARG A 38 4.64 -6.89 22.12
CA ARG A 38 5.25 -8.23 22.25
C ARG A 38 6.75 -8.15 22.57
N ILE A 39 7.44 -7.12 22.08
CA ILE A 39 8.87 -6.88 22.31
C ILE A 39 9.12 -6.48 23.77
N ILE A 40 8.20 -5.72 24.36
CA ILE A 40 8.30 -5.28 25.77
C ILE A 40 7.90 -6.42 26.72
N ARG A 41 6.80 -7.10 26.42
CA ARG A 41 6.27 -8.17 27.27
C ARG A 41 5.50 -9.20 26.46
N GLU A 42 5.96 -10.45 26.55
CA GLU A 42 5.25 -11.58 25.95
C GLU A 42 4.12 -12.06 26.87
N ASN A 43 2.90 -12.04 26.35
CA ASN A 43 1.72 -12.66 26.94
C ASN A 43 0.70 -12.97 25.83
N THR A 44 -0.42 -13.62 26.18
CA THR A 44 -1.45 -13.98 25.20
C THR A 44 -2.01 -12.77 24.45
N PHE A 45 -2.19 -11.64 25.14
CA PHE A 45 -2.71 -10.41 24.55
C PHE A 45 -1.73 -9.79 23.55
N SER A 46 -0.46 -9.63 23.92
CA SER A 46 0.57 -9.06 23.03
C SER A 46 0.90 -9.97 21.85
N THR A 47 0.76 -11.28 22.02
CA THR A 47 0.84 -12.26 20.92
C THR A 47 -0.32 -12.09 19.94
N GLY A 48 -1.55 -11.96 20.44
CA GLY A 48 -2.72 -11.67 19.62
C GLY A 48 -2.57 -10.34 18.86
N LEU A 49 -2.08 -9.30 19.53
CA LEU A 49 -1.80 -7.99 18.92
C LEU A 49 -0.74 -8.09 17.82
N SER A 50 0.29 -8.91 18.02
CA SER A 50 1.32 -9.16 17.01
C SER A 50 0.76 -9.84 15.77
N TYR A 51 -0.12 -10.85 15.91
CA TYR A 51 -0.78 -11.48 14.76
C TYR A 51 -1.71 -10.51 14.02
N ALA A 52 -2.46 -9.69 14.75
CA ALA A 52 -3.29 -8.63 14.15
C ALA A 52 -2.43 -7.62 13.38
N GLY A 53 -1.31 -7.20 13.96
CA GLY A 53 -0.34 -6.32 13.32
C GLY A 53 0.23 -6.91 12.02
N GLN A 54 0.69 -8.16 12.06
CA GLN A 54 1.17 -8.88 10.86
C GLN A 54 0.09 -8.98 9.77
N SER A 55 -1.16 -9.28 10.17
CA SER A 55 -2.29 -9.35 9.25
C SER A 55 -2.58 -8.01 8.58
N ILE A 56 -2.53 -6.90 9.34
CA ILE A 56 -2.73 -5.55 8.80
C ILE A 56 -1.65 -5.20 7.78
N ILE A 57 -0.39 -5.56 8.06
CA ILE A 57 0.74 -5.34 7.13
C ILE A 57 0.46 -6.08 5.82
N LEU A 58 0.15 -7.38 5.91
CA LEU A 58 -0.10 -8.22 4.74
C LEU A 58 -1.29 -7.72 3.90
N ILE A 59 -2.41 -7.42 4.55
CA ILE A 59 -3.62 -6.91 3.88
C ILE A 59 -3.34 -5.56 3.22
N SER A 60 -2.57 -4.68 3.89
CA SER A 60 -2.23 -3.37 3.34
C SER A 60 -1.35 -3.47 2.09
N PHE A 61 -0.39 -4.40 2.08
CA PHE A 61 0.41 -4.68 0.88
C PHE A 61 -0.48 -5.16 -0.27
N ILE A 62 -1.31 -6.18 -0.04
CA ILE A 62 -2.24 -6.71 -1.04
C ILE A 62 -3.15 -5.58 -1.57
N TYR A 63 -3.73 -4.80 -0.66
CA TYR A 63 -4.64 -3.72 -1.01
C TYR A 63 -3.95 -2.61 -1.83
N SER A 64 -2.74 -2.21 -1.44
CA SER A 64 -1.95 -1.23 -2.18
C SER A 64 -1.65 -1.68 -3.61
N LEU A 65 -1.33 -2.97 -3.80
CA LEU A 65 -1.07 -3.56 -5.11
C LEU A 65 -2.34 -3.58 -5.97
N VAL A 66 -3.47 -3.98 -5.39
CA VAL A 66 -4.77 -3.97 -6.06
C VAL A 66 -5.14 -2.55 -6.52
N ILE A 67 -4.96 -1.54 -5.67
CA ILE A 67 -5.18 -0.13 -6.05
C ILE A 67 -4.27 0.29 -7.20
N ALA A 68 -2.98 -0.05 -7.13
CA ALA A 68 -2.01 0.30 -8.16
C ALA A 68 -2.41 -0.28 -9.52
N ILE A 69 -2.73 -1.58 -9.57
CA ILE A 69 -3.16 -2.28 -10.79
C ILE A 69 -4.46 -1.68 -11.32
N LYS A 70 -5.45 -1.45 -10.45
CA LYS A 70 -6.75 -0.89 -10.84
C LYS A 70 -6.62 0.51 -11.43
N LYS A 71 -5.78 1.37 -10.82
CA LYS A 71 -5.50 2.72 -11.34
C LYS A 71 -4.68 2.66 -12.63
N TYR A 72 -3.69 1.79 -12.72
CA TYR A 72 -2.89 1.63 -13.93
C TYR A 72 -3.76 1.23 -15.13
N ARG A 73 -4.59 0.19 -14.97
CA ARG A 73 -5.51 -0.27 -16.01
C ARG A 73 -6.52 0.81 -16.41
N LYS A 74 -7.12 1.50 -15.43
CA LYS A 74 -8.15 2.51 -15.70
C LYS A 74 -7.59 3.78 -16.35
N THR A 75 -6.37 4.17 -16.00
CA THR A 75 -5.83 5.47 -16.44
C THR A 75 -4.85 5.34 -17.60
N ILE A 76 -3.87 4.44 -17.51
CA ILE A 76 -2.86 4.27 -18.56
C ILE A 76 -3.36 3.26 -19.61
N GLY A 77 -3.93 2.14 -19.18
CA GLY A 77 -4.46 1.13 -20.11
C GLY A 77 -5.59 1.65 -21.01
N SER A 78 -6.36 2.65 -20.55
CA SER A 78 -7.40 3.31 -21.36
C SER A 78 -6.87 4.36 -22.34
N LEU A 79 -5.60 4.77 -22.23
CA LEU A 79 -4.95 5.71 -23.16
C LEU A 79 -4.22 4.99 -24.31
N ASP A 80 -4.13 3.66 -24.24
CA ASP A 80 -3.52 2.80 -25.26
C ASP A 80 -4.57 2.11 -26.16
N THR A 81 -5.86 2.26 -25.87
CA THR A 81 -7.02 1.79 -26.67
C THR A 81 -7.73 2.96 -27.32
#